data_AF-E2C726-F1
#
_entry.id   AF-E2C726-F1
#
_cell.length_a   1.000
_cell.length_b   1.000
_cell.length_c   1.000
_cell.angle_alpha   90.00
_cell.angle_beta   90.00
_cell.angle_gamma   90.00
#
_symmetry.space_group_name_H-M   'P 1'
#
loop_
_entity.id
_entity.type
_entity.pdbx_description
1 polymer ?
#
loop_
_entity_poly.entity_id
_entity_poly.type
_entity_poly.pdbx_seq_one_letter_code
_entity_poly.pdbx_strand_id
1 'polypeptide(L)' 'RAVIEFFVKKGLKRLKKAMDIYSEMVNVLGESAPSKTMICKWILEFQRGCTSIEDDPRSGR' A
#
# COMPACT_ATOMS: atom_id res chain seq x y z
N ARG A 1 1.66 5.37 3.31
CA ARG A 1 0.59 4.35 3.52
C ARG A 1 -0.83 4.87 3.29
N ALA A 2 -1.16 6.14 3.57
CA ALA A 2 -2.52 6.70 3.50
C ALA A 2 -3.31 6.44 2.21
N VAL A 3 -2.67 6.55 1.03
CA VAL A 3 -3.32 6.27 -0.26
C VAL A 3 -3.81 4.83 -0.36
N ILE A 4 -3.04 3.88 0.18
CA ILE A 4 -3.37 2.46 0.17
C ILE A 4 -4.46 2.15 1.18
N GLU A 5 -4.43 2.79 2.36
CA GLU A 5 -5.52 2.73 3.32
C GLU A 5 -6.85 3.20 2.70
N PHE A 6 -6.84 4.33 1.98
CA PHE A 6 -8.01 4.84 1.27
C PHE A 6 -8.57 3.80 0.30
N PHE A 7 -7.72 3.18 -0.52
CA PHE A 7 -8.14 2.14 -1.46
C PHE A 7 -8.69 0.89 -0.76
N VAL A 8 -8.09 0.47 0.37
CA VAL A 8 -8.59 -0.67 1.17
C VAL A 8 -9.95 -0.34 1.79
N LYS A 9 -10.12 0.87 2.35
CA LYS A 9 -11.41 1.37 2.89
C LYS A 9 -12.49 1.49 1.82
N LYS A 10 -12.12 1.88 0.58
CA LYS A 10 -13.01 1.89 -0.60
C LYS A 10 -13.44 0.49 -1.06
N GLY A 11 -12.97 -0.58 -0.41
CA GLY A 11 -13.37 -1.96 -0.70
C GLY A 11 -12.49 -2.68 -1.73
N LEU A 12 -11.30 -2.15 -2.02
CA LEU A 12 -10.33 -2.81 -2.92
C LEU A 12 -9.50 -3.88 -2.16
N LYS A 13 -10.19 -4.90 -1.62
CA LYS A 13 -9.61 -5.92 -0.72
C LYS A 13 -8.99 -7.15 -1.43
N ARG A 14 -8.80 -7.17 -2.76
CA ARG A 14 -8.31 -8.37 -3.47
C ARG A 14 -6.89 -8.19 -4.02
N LEU A 15 -6.10 -9.26 -4.01
CA LEU A 15 -4.76 -9.33 -4.61
C LEU A 15 -4.73 -8.89 -6.08
N LYS A 16 -5.78 -9.20 -6.87
CA LYS A 16 -5.91 -8.72 -8.25
C LYS A 16 -5.95 -7.19 -8.34
N LYS A 17 -6.56 -6.52 -7.34
CA LYS A 17 -6.62 -5.06 -7.24
C LYS A 17 -5.34 -4.42 -6.67
N ALA A 18 -4.50 -5.18 -5.96
CA ALA A 18 -3.18 -4.71 -5.55
C ALA A 18 -2.29 -4.43 -6.77
N MET A 19 -2.43 -5.22 -7.83
CA MET A 19 -1.77 -4.99 -9.11
C MET A 19 -2.27 -3.72 -9.79
N ASP A 20 -3.59 -3.51 -9.80
CA ASP A 20 -4.18 -2.29 -10.36
C ASP A 20 -3.72 -1.05 -9.60
N ILE A 21 -3.70 -1.11 -8.26
CA ILE A 21 -3.20 -0.03 -7.39
C ILE A 21 -1.70 0.23 -7.65
N TYR A 22 -0.89 -0.82 -7.79
CA TYR A 22 0.52 -0.67 -8.12
C TYR A 22 0.72 -0.01 -9.49
N SER A 23 0.00 -0.47 -10.51
CA SER A 23 0.07 0.11 -11.85
C SER A 23 -0.32 1.59 -11.84
N GLU A 24 -1.39 1.94 -11.12
CA GLU A 24 -1.83 3.33 -10.96
C GLU A 24 -0.79 4.17 -10.20
N MET A 25 -0.22 3.63 -9.12
CA MET A 25 0.82 4.31 -8.35
C MET A 25 2.09 4.54 -9.16
N VAL A 26 2.52 3.57 -9.97
CA VAL A 26 3.67 3.72 -10.86
C VAL A 26 3.37 4.73 -11.97
N ASN A 27 2.15 4.74 -12.51
CA ASN A 27 1.75 5.71 -13.53
C ASN A 27 1.75 7.15 -13.00
N VAL A 28 1.29 7.36 -11.76
CA VAL A 28 1.19 8.68 -11.13
C VAL A 28 2.50 9.15 -10.49
N LEU A 29 3.22 8.26 -9.79
CA LEU A 29 4.39 8.60 -8.98
C LEU A 29 5.72 8.22 -9.64
N GLY A 30 5.70 7.43 -10.72
CA GLY A 30 6.90 6.96 -11.41
C GLY A 30 7.89 6.27 -10.46
N GLU A 31 9.12 6.78 -10.42
CA GLU A 31 10.20 6.26 -9.57
C GLU A 31 9.96 6.46 -8.08
N SER A 32 9.08 7.38 -7.69
CA SER A 32 8.71 7.61 -6.29
C SER A 32 7.65 6.62 -5.79
N ALA A 33 7.17 5.72 -6.66
CA ALA A 33 6.18 4.72 -6.28
C ALA A 33 6.79 3.67 -5.32
N PRO A 34 6.04 3.27 -4.28
CA PRO A 34 6.45 2.16 -3.42
C PRO A 34 6.49 0.85 -4.22
N SER A 35 7.39 -0.05 -3.85
CA SER A 35 7.51 -1.34 -4.52
C SER A 35 6.22 -2.16 -4.37
N LYS A 36 5.91 -2.96 -5.39
CA LYS A 36 4.74 -3.85 -5.40
C LYS A 36 4.64 -4.71 -4.13
N THR A 37 5.75 -5.24 -3.64
CA THR A 37 5.81 -6.04 -2.41
C THR A 37 5.37 -5.23 -1.19
N MET A 38 5.79 -3.96 -1.11
CA MET A 38 5.43 -3.05 -0.03
C MET A 38 3.94 -2.71 -0.04
N ILE A 39 3.38 -2.49 -1.24
CA ILE A 39 1.93 -2.28 -1.43
C ILE A 39 1.15 -3.51 -0.96
N CYS A 40 1.55 -4.72 -1.37
CA CYS A 40 0.91 -5.96 -0.94
C CYS A 40 0.97 -6.14 0.58
N LYS A 41 2.12 -5.87 1.20
CA LYS A 41 2.30 -5.94 2.66
C LYS A 41 1.32 -5.00 3.36
N TRP A 42 1.25 -3.74 2.94
CA TRP A 42 0.35 -2.76 3.55
C TRP A 42 -1.12 -3.10 3.34
N ILE A 43 -1.52 -3.59 2.16
CA ILE A 43 -2.90 -4.06 1.93
C ILE A 43 -3.27 -5.17 2.92
N LEU A 44 -2.37 -6.13 3.15
CA LEU A 44 -2.59 -7.21 4.12
C LEU A 44 -2.66 -6.69 5.57
N GLU A 45 -1.81 -5.72 5.94
CA GLU A 45 -1.85 -5.07 7.25
C GLU A 45 -3.19 -4.35 7.48
N PHE A 46 -3.63 -3.54 6.51
CA PHE A 46 -4.92 -2.85 6.58
C PHE A 46 -6.10 -3.81 6.60
N GLN A 47 -6.01 -4.95 5.89
CA GLN A 47 -7.03 -6.01 5.95
C GLN A 47 -7.10 -6.68 7.33
N ARG A 48 -5.96 -6.82 8.01
CA ARG A 48 -5.86 -7.35 9.38
C ARG A 48 -6.31 -6.36 10.45
N GLY A 49 -6.75 -5.16 10.06
CA GLY A 49 -7.22 -4.12 10.98
C GLY A 49 -6.11 -3.21 11.51
N CYS A 50 -4.91 -3.26 10.94
CA CYS A 50 -3.88 -2.28 11.27
C CYS A 50 -4.30 -0.91 10.73
N THR A 51 -4.33 0.10 11.59
CA THR A 51 -4.67 1.50 11.23
C THR A 51 -3.44 2.41 11.20
N SER A 52 -2.24 1.84 11.40
CA SER A 52 -1.02 2.64 11.40
C SER A 52 -0.71 3.16 9.99
N ILE A 53 -0.70 4.49 9.88
CA ILE A 53 -0.35 5.22 8.65
C ILE A 53 1.15 5.56 8.64
N GLU A 54 1.78 5.54 9.80
CA GLU A 54 3.21 5.80 9.97
C GLU A 54 4.02 4.66 9.36
N ASP A 55 5.15 5.00 8.75
CA ASP A 55 6.10 4.00 8.29
C ASP A 55 6.80 3.35 9.48
N ASP A 56 7.13 2.06 9.34
CA ASP A 56 7.87 1.34 10.37
C ASP A 56 9.13 2.13 10.72
N PRO A 57 9.47 2.28 12.01
CA PRO A 57 10.68 2.99 12.41
C PRO A 57 11.84 2.40 11.61
N ARG A 58 12.51 3.24 10.82
CA ARG A 58 13.74 2.83 10.13
C ARG A 58 14.69 2.42 11.23
N SER A 59 14.90 1.12 11.40
CA SER A 59 15.95 0.58 12.25
C SER A 59 17.26 1.18 11.73
N GLY A 60 17.72 2.24 12.41
CA GLY A 60 18.99 2.86 12.14
C GLY A 60 20.09 1.85 12.44
N ARG A 61 21.08 1.78 11.57
CA ARG A 61 22.29 1.01 11.81
C ARG A 61 23.24 1.80 12.70
#